data_AF-A0A316BGD3-F1
#
_entry.id   AF-A0A316BGD3-F1
#
_cell.length_a   1.000
_cell.length_b   1.000
_cell.length_c   1.000
_cell.angle_alpha   90.00
_cell.angle_beta   90.00
_cell.angle_gamma   90.00
#
_symmetry.space_group_name_H-M   'P 1'
#
loop_
_entity.id
_entity.type
_entity.pdbx_description
1 polymer ?
#
loop_
_entity_poly.entity_id
_entity_poly.type
_entity_poly.pdbx_seq_one_letter_code
_entity_poly.pdbx_strand_id
1 'polypeptide(L)'
;MDISIKVMLVASVILLGYNLSQVFASYDSVCKKIQDFKRLAQETESGDSSVKKSNFVLVTLLSMTYITIAYLCGFDYWILGILVFKFALSLMFSNMELNRILKKGSIDKGFYKISKLDELANALVGLTVALILVL
;
A
#
# COMPACT_ATOMS: atom_id res chain seq x y z
N MET A 1 24.46 3.49 8.52
CA MET A 1 24.29 2.28 7.68
C MET A 1 23.54 1.19 8.44
N ASP A 2 24.06 0.73 9.58
CA ASP A 2 23.42 -0.34 10.39
C ASP A 2 21.97 -0.04 10.83
N ILE A 3 21.71 1.18 11.31
CA ILE A 3 20.37 1.58 11.76
C ILE A 3 19.40 1.62 10.57
N SER A 4 19.82 2.19 9.44
CA SER A 4 19.00 2.25 8.22
C SER A 4 18.62 0.87 7.71
N ILE A 5 19.57 -0.08 7.72
CA ILE A 5 19.33 -1.48 7.34
C ILE A 5 18.29 -2.12 8.28
N LYS A 6 18.43 -1.96 9.60
CA LYS A 6 17.47 -2.49 10.57
C LYS A 6 16.06 -1.90 10.37
N VAL A 7 15.98 -0.58 10.18
CA VAL A 7 14.70 0.10 9.91
C VAL A 7 14.09 -0.39 8.60
N MET A 8 14.89 -0.56 7.55
CA MET A 8 14.43 -1.07 6.26
C MET A 8 13.93 -2.51 6.34
N LEU A 9 14.60 -3.35 7.13
CA LEU A 9 14.23 -4.74 7.35
C LEU A 9 12.89 -4.81 8.09
N VAL A 10 12.72 -4.02 9.15
CA VAL A 10 11.43 -3.89 9.86
C VAL A 10 10.33 -3.39 8.93
N ALA A 11 10.59 -2.33 8.15
CA ALA A 11 9.63 -1.79 7.20
C ALA A 11 9.22 -2.82 6.13
N SER A 12 10.18 -3.62 5.66
CA SER A 12 9.95 -4.66 4.65
C SER A 12 9.17 -5.85 5.19
N VAL A 13 9.42 -6.25 6.45
CA VAL A 13 8.62 -7.27 7.15
C VAL A 13 7.20 -6.78 7.40
N ILE A 14 7.02 -5.52 7.80
CA ILE A 14 5.68 -4.91 7.95
C ILE A 14 4.96 -4.89 6.59
N LEU A 15 5.65 -4.44 5.54
CA LEU A 15 5.09 -4.42 4.18
C LEU A 15 4.66 -5.82 3.73
N LEU A 16 5.51 -6.83 3.94
CA LEU A 16 5.23 -8.22 3.64
C LEU A 16 4.00 -8.72 4.42
N GLY A 17 4.02 -8.61 5.75
CA GLY A 17 2.98 -9.14 6.61
C GLY A 17 1.63 -8.46 6.39
N TYR A 18 1.63 -7.13 6.25
CA TYR A 18 0.41 -6.36 5.96
C TYR A 18 -0.21 -6.80 4.63
N ASN A 19 0.57 -6.81 3.55
CA ASN A 19 0.04 -7.15 2.24
C ASN A 19 -0.35 -8.63 2.14
N LEU A 20 0.39 -9.57 2.76
CA LEU A 20 -0.05 -10.98 2.85
C LEU A 20 -1.38 -11.11 3.58
N SER A 21 -1.56 -10.41 4.70
CA SER A 21 -2.83 -10.43 5.43
C SER A 21 -4.00 -9.93 4.56
N GLN A 22 -3.74 -8.93 3.72
CA GLN A 22 -4.72 -8.45 2.77
C GLN A 22 -4.97 -9.47 1.66
N VAL A 23 -3.95 -10.13 1.11
CA VAL A 23 -4.08 -11.22 0.11
C VAL A 23 -4.94 -12.37 0.61
N PHE A 24 -4.91 -12.70 1.91
CA PHE A 24 -5.76 -13.74 2.48
C PHE A 24 -7.15 -13.27 2.93
N ALA A 25 -7.40 -11.96 2.99
CA ALA A 25 -8.71 -11.44 3.38
C ALA A 25 -9.79 -11.85 2.36
N SER A 26 -10.95 -12.33 2.82
CA SER A 26 -12.05 -12.65 1.91
C SER A 26 -12.70 -11.39 1.33
N TYR A 27 -13.34 -11.52 0.17
CA TYR A 27 -14.07 -10.42 -0.48
C TYR A 27 -15.11 -9.79 0.47
N ASP A 28 -15.83 -10.62 1.22
CA ASP A 28 -16.84 -10.16 2.19
C ASP A 28 -16.20 -9.40 3.36
N SER A 29 -15.01 -9.82 3.81
CA SER A 29 -14.27 -9.10 4.86
C SER A 29 -13.82 -7.72 4.38
N VAL A 30 -13.31 -7.64 3.15
CA VAL A 30 -12.91 -6.37 2.53
C VAL A 30 -14.12 -5.45 2.33
N CYS A 31 -15.25 -5.98 1.84
CA CYS A 31 -16.48 -5.21 1.68
C CYS A 31 -17.01 -4.68 3.01
N LYS A 32 -16.97 -5.48 4.09
CA LYS A 32 -17.36 -5.03 5.44
C LYS A 32 -16.47 -3.89 5.93
N LYS A 33 -15.14 -4.02 5.82
CA LYS A 33 -14.20 -2.94 6.21
C LYS A 33 -14.48 -1.64 5.48
N ILE A 34 -14.85 -1.71 4.20
CA ILE A 34 -15.17 -0.53 3.40
C ILE A 34 -16.50 0.09 3.79
N GLN A 35 -17.49 -0.72 4.13
CA GLN A 35 -18.77 -0.23 4.67
C GLN A 35 -18.55 0.45 6.03
N ASP A 36 -17.75 -0.16 6.92
CA ASP A 36 -17.39 0.42 8.21
C ASP A 36 -16.63 1.74 8.02
N PHE A 37 -15.66 1.78 7.10
CA PHE A 37 -14.91 2.98 6.77
C PHE A 37 -15.82 4.10 6.23
N LYS A 38 -16.77 3.76 5.35
CA LYS A 38 -17.76 4.71 4.84
C LYS A 38 -18.66 5.23 5.97
N ARG A 39 -19.09 4.36 6.89
CA ARG A 39 -19.89 4.74 8.05
C ARG A 39 -19.13 5.73 8.94
N LEU A 40 -17.87 5.42 9.26
CA LEU A 40 -17.00 6.32 10.04
C LEU A 40 -16.75 7.66 9.32
N ALA A 41 -16.55 7.64 8.01
CA ALA A 41 -16.38 8.87 7.22
C ALA A 41 -17.64 9.74 7.22
N GLN A 42 -18.84 9.13 7.22
CA GLN A 42 -20.12 9.82 7.36
C GLN A 42 -20.32 10.37 8.78
N GLU A 43 -19.97 9.60 9.82
CA GLU A 43 -20.06 10.01 11.22
C GLU A 43 -19.14 11.21 11.55
N THR A 44 -18.02 11.35 10.82
CA THR A 44 -17.02 12.41 11.05
C THR A 44 -17.29 13.68 10.22
N GLU A 45 -18.39 13.73 9.43
CA GLU A 45 -18.67 14.78 8.42
C GLU A 45 -17.52 15.05 7.44
N SER A 46 -16.54 14.14 7.39
CA SER A 46 -15.39 14.26 6.51
C SER A 46 -15.85 14.04 5.07
N GLY A 47 -15.95 15.13 4.30
CA GLY A 47 -16.34 15.04 2.89
C GLY A 47 -15.42 14.10 2.10
N ASP A 48 -15.97 13.43 1.08
CA ASP A 48 -15.27 12.46 0.23
C ASP A 48 -13.92 12.96 -0.31
N SER A 49 -13.77 14.27 -0.53
CA SER A 49 -12.52 14.87 -0.99
C SER A 49 -11.43 14.87 0.09
N SER A 50 -11.80 15.04 1.35
CA SER A 50 -10.89 15.02 2.50
C SER A 50 -10.32 13.61 2.69
N VAL A 51 -11.17 12.60 2.61
CA VAL A 51 -10.78 11.18 2.69
C VAL A 51 -9.82 10.80 1.56
N LYS A 52 -10.13 11.20 0.32
CA LYS A 52 -9.23 10.98 -0.84
C LYS A 52 -7.88 11.66 -0.67
N LYS A 53 -7.87 12.92 -0.23
CA LYS A 53 -6.64 13.69 -0.02
C LYS A 53 -5.80 13.08 1.09
N SER A 54 -6.42 12.68 2.20
CA SER A 54 -5.75 12.02 3.32
C SER A 54 -5.10 10.71 2.88
N ASN A 55 -5.83 9.84 2.18
CA ASN A 55 -5.28 8.57 1.67
C ASN A 55 -4.11 8.81 0.70
N PHE A 56 -4.26 9.76 -0.24
CA PHE A 56 -3.20 10.09 -1.19
C PHE A 56 -1.93 10.58 -0.48
N VAL A 57 -2.07 11.51 0.49
CA VAL A 57 -0.93 12.04 1.26
C VAL A 57 -0.28 10.93 2.07
N LEU A 58 -1.06 10.12 2.76
CA LEU A 58 -0.54 9.05 3.63
C LEU A 58 0.24 8.01 2.83
N VAL A 59 -0.33 7.51 1.72
CA VAL A 59 0.32 6.51 0.87
C VAL A 59 1.57 7.11 0.20
N THR A 60 1.49 8.33 -0.31
CA THR A 60 2.65 9.01 -0.92
C THR A 60 3.79 9.17 0.09
N LEU A 61 3.47 9.62 1.31
CA LEU A 61 4.47 9.82 2.36
C LEU A 61 5.09 8.49 2.80
N LEU A 62 4.29 7.42 2.91
CA LEU A 62 4.80 6.08 3.23
C LEU A 62 5.74 5.57 2.14
N SER A 63 5.34 5.66 0.87
CA SER A 63 6.14 5.22 -0.26
C SER A 63 7.45 6.01 -0.37
N MET A 64 7.41 7.33 -0.24
CA MET A 64 8.59 8.19 -0.27
C MET A 64 9.55 7.88 0.90
N THR A 65 9.00 7.63 2.08
CA THR A 65 9.81 7.23 3.25
C THR A 65 10.51 5.90 2.99
N TYR A 66 9.80 4.90 2.46
CA TYR A 66 10.38 3.59 2.12
C TYR A 66 11.51 3.72 1.08
N ILE A 67 11.30 4.50 0.01
CA ILE A 67 12.31 4.74 -1.02
C ILE A 67 13.52 5.49 -0.45
N THR A 68 13.29 6.47 0.42
CA THR A 68 14.37 7.23 1.06
C THR A 68 15.23 6.33 1.94
N ILE A 69 14.62 5.42 2.71
CA ILE A 69 15.36 4.45 3.53
C ILE A 69 16.14 3.48 2.63
N ALA A 70 15.54 3.00 1.54
CA ALA A 70 16.23 2.15 0.56
C ALA A 70 17.46 2.86 -0.04
N TYR A 71 17.35 4.14 -0.38
CA TYR A 71 18.49 4.94 -0.84
C TYR A 71 19.59 5.04 0.22
N LEU A 72 19.23 5.29 1.49
CA LEU A 72 20.18 5.34 2.60
C LEU A 72 20.82 3.98 2.92
N CYS A 73 20.19 2.87 2.53
CA CYS A 73 20.76 1.52 2.60
C CYS A 73 21.76 1.23 1.47
N GLY A 74 21.92 2.12 0.49
CA GLY A 74 22.86 1.95 -0.61
C GLY A 74 22.33 1.11 -1.76
N PHE A 75 21.01 0.97 -1.91
CA PHE A 75 20.43 0.32 -3.09
C PHE A 75 20.77 1.09 -4.37
N ASP A 76 21.04 0.35 -5.45
CA ASP A 76 21.32 0.94 -6.75
C ASP A 76 20.14 1.78 -7.26
N TYR A 77 20.46 2.84 -8.02
CA TYR A 77 19.47 3.76 -8.59
C TYR A 77 18.42 3.08 -9.47
N TRP A 78 18.77 1.99 -10.16
CA TRP A 78 17.82 1.25 -10.99
C TRP A 78 16.78 0.50 -10.13
N ILE A 79 17.17 -0.02 -8.96
CA ILE A 79 16.25 -0.66 -8.00
C ILE A 79 15.30 0.40 -7.42
N LEU A 80 15.84 1.56 -7.04
CA LEU A 80 15.04 2.68 -6.56
C LEU A 80 14.04 3.14 -7.62
N GLY A 81 14.44 3.20 -8.90
CA GLY A 81 13.55 3.52 -10.02
C GLY A 81 12.40 2.52 -10.15
N ILE A 82 12.68 1.22 -10.02
CA ILE A 82 11.64 0.17 -10.04
C ILE A 82 10.68 0.33 -8.85
N LEU A 83 11.18 0.59 -7.64
CA LEU A 83 10.36 0.81 -6.46
C LEU A 83 9.44 2.03 -6.60
N VAL A 84 9.99 3.15 -7.11
CA VAL A 84 9.22 4.36 -7.41
C VAL A 84 8.11 4.06 -8.41
N PHE A 85 8.43 3.40 -9.52
CA PHE A 85 7.45 3.05 -10.54
C PHE A 85 6.36 2.12 -9.98
N LYS A 86 6.74 1.09 -9.21
CA LYS A 86 5.80 0.17 -8.58
C LYS A 86 4.86 0.88 -7.61
N PHE A 87 5.38 1.72 -6.73
CA PHE A 87 4.56 2.46 -5.77
C PHE A 87 3.68 3.51 -6.44
N ALA A 88 4.13 4.13 -7.54
CA ALA A 88 3.28 5.00 -8.35
C ALA A 88 2.08 4.24 -8.93
N LEU A 89 2.29 3.03 -9.44
CA LEU A 89 1.19 2.17 -9.92
C LEU A 89 0.23 1.80 -8.77
N SER A 90 0.75 1.38 -7.61
CA SER A 90 -0.07 1.08 -6.43
C SER A 90 -0.90 2.28 -5.97
N LEU A 91 -0.33 3.49 -6.01
CA LEU A 91 -1.04 4.75 -5.75
C LEU A 91 -2.17 5.00 -6.74
N MET A 92 -1.93 4.79 -8.04
CA MET A 92 -2.96 4.94 -9.06
C MET A 92 -4.11 3.95 -8.85
N PHE A 93 -3.81 2.67 -8.60
CA PHE A 93 -4.83 1.66 -8.35
C PHE A 93 -5.62 1.93 -7.07
N SER A 94 -4.94 2.30 -5.98
CA SER A 94 -5.58 2.66 -4.71
C SER A 94 -6.53 3.84 -4.88
N ASN A 95 -6.13 4.89 -5.60
CA ASN A 95 -6.96 6.06 -5.84
C ASN A 95 -8.16 5.74 -6.75
N MET A 96 -7.97 4.88 -7.77
CA MET A 96 -9.06 4.40 -8.61
C MET A 96 -10.09 3.57 -7.82
N GLU A 97 -9.61 2.69 -6.94
CA GLU A 97 -10.43 1.87 -6.06
C GLU A 97 -11.24 2.73 -5.09
N LEU A 98 -10.58 3.66 -4.40
CA LEU A 98 -11.23 4.58 -3.47
C LEU A 98 -12.29 5.45 -4.16
N ASN A 99 -12.01 5.95 -5.37
CA ASN A 99 -12.98 6.73 -6.14
C ASN A 99 -14.21 5.90 -6.54
N ARG A 100 -14.03 4.61 -6.85
CA ARG A 100 -15.14 3.70 -7.17
C ARG A 100 -15.96 3.34 -5.93
N ILE A 101 -15.29 3.06 -4.81
CA ILE A 101 -15.93 2.80 -3.52
C ILE A 101 -16.83 3.97 -3.12
N LEU A 102 -16.31 5.20 -3.21
CA LEU A 102 -17.07 6.39 -2.84
C LEU A 102 -18.24 6.66 -3.80
N LYS A 103 -18.07 6.43 -5.11
CA LYS A 103 -19.14 6.63 -6.11
C LYS A 103 -20.22 5.54 -6.15
N LYS A 104 -19.85 4.26 -6.04
CA LYS A 104 -20.77 3.12 -6.23
C LYS A 104 -21.16 2.42 -4.93
N GLY A 105 -20.46 2.69 -3.83
CA GLY A 105 -20.72 2.06 -2.53
C GLY A 105 -20.28 0.59 -2.42
N SER A 106 -19.64 0.04 -3.45
CA SER A 106 -19.12 -1.34 -3.46
C SER A 106 -17.86 -1.46 -4.30
N ILE A 107 -17.04 -2.46 -3.98
CA ILE A 107 -15.94 -2.90 -4.84
C ILE A 107 -16.50 -3.78 -5.96
N ASP A 108 -15.96 -3.61 -7.16
CA ASP A 108 -16.22 -4.52 -8.27
C ASP A 108 -15.32 -5.76 -8.17
N LYS A 109 -15.84 -6.96 -8.45
CA LYS A 109 -15.10 -8.23 -8.36
C LYS A 109 -13.84 -8.23 -9.24
N GLY A 110 -13.86 -7.53 -10.37
CA GLY A 110 -12.67 -7.35 -11.22
C GLY A 110 -11.58 -6.52 -10.54
N PHE A 111 -11.97 -5.42 -9.87
CA PHE A 111 -11.04 -4.58 -9.12
C PHE A 111 -10.50 -5.26 -7.87
N TYR A 112 -11.31 -6.07 -7.19
CA TYR A 112 -10.85 -6.90 -6.08
C TYR A 112 -9.69 -7.81 -6.50
N LYS A 113 -9.76 -8.44 -7.69
CA LYS A 113 -8.65 -9.27 -8.20
C LYS A 113 -7.39 -8.45 -8.50
N ILE A 114 -7.54 -7.25 -9.05
CA ILE A 114 -6.41 -6.36 -9.33
C ILE A 114 -5.75 -5.93 -8.02
N SER A 115 -6.56 -5.55 -7.03
CA SER A 115 -6.09 -5.16 -5.69
C SER A 115 -5.32 -6.31 -5.04
N LYS A 116 -5.83 -7.55 -5.10
CA LYS A 116 -5.11 -8.76 -4.65
C LYS A 116 -3.76 -8.98 -5.31
N LEU A 117 -3.68 -8.75 -6.62
CA LEU A 117 -2.43 -8.90 -7.35
C LEU A 117 -1.43 -7.81 -6.96
N ASP A 118 -1.90 -6.57 -6.73
CA ASP A 118 -1.04 -5.49 -6.24
C ASP A 118 -0.53 -5.78 -4.83
N GLU A 119 -1.41 -6.22 -3.93
CA GLU A 119 -1.06 -6.65 -2.57
C GLU A 119 -0.02 -7.80 -2.63
N LEU A 120 -0.23 -8.82 -3.44
CA LEU A 120 0.75 -9.91 -3.61
C LEU A 120 2.09 -9.39 -4.13
N ALA A 121 2.09 -8.48 -5.10
CA ALA A 121 3.32 -7.88 -5.62
C ALA A 121 4.03 -7.05 -4.55
N ASN A 122 3.31 -6.30 -3.72
CA ASN A 122 3.88 -5.53 -2.61
C ASN A 122 4.45 -6.43 -1.52
N ALA A 123 3.79 -7.57 -1.25
CA ALA A 123 4.31 -8.60 -0.37
C ALA A 123 5.64 -9.16 -0.89
N LEU A 124 5.70 -9.51 -2.18
CA LEU A 124 6.93 -9.98 -2.82
C LEU A 124 8.05 -8.94 -2.76
N VAL A 125 7.75 -7.65 -2.98
CA VAL A 125 8.74 -6.57 -2.80
C VAL A 125 9.28 -6.56 -1.38
N GLY A 126 8.41 -6.61 -0.36
CA GLY A 126 8.83 -6.67 1.05
C GLY A 126 9.71 -7.89 1.34
N LEU A 127 9.37 -9.06 0.80
CA LEU A 127 10.18 -10.27 0.94
C LEU A 127 11.54 -10.13 0.26
N THR A 128 11.58 -9.72 -1.01
CA THR A 128 12.80 -9.59 -1.79
C THR A 128 13.76 -8.58 -1.17
N VAL A 129 13.26 -7.43 -0.74
CA VAL A 129 14.09 -6.41 -0.08
C VAL A 129 14.62 -6.92 1.27
N ALA A 130 13.80 -7.61 2.07
CA ALA A 130 14.27 -8.21 3.31
C ALA A 130 15.37 -9.26 3.08
N LEU A 131 15.23 -10.09 2.03
CA LEU A 131 16.24 -11.07 1.66
C LEU A 131 17.55 -10.42 1.20
N ILE A 132 17.48 -9.37 0.36
CA ILE A 132 18.66 -8.63 -0.10
C ILE A 132 19.44 -8.00 1.06
N LEU A 133 18.75 -7.59 2.13
CA LEU A 133 19.38 -6.97 3.30
C LEU A 133 20.02 -7.97 4.26
N VAL A 134 19.64 -9.24 4.18
CA VAL A 134 20.10 -10.30 5.11
C VAL A 134 21.14 -11.21 4.46
N LEU A 135 21.09 -11.39 3.14
CA LEU A 135 22.04 -12.15 2.33
C LEU A 135 23.25 -11.28 1.94
#